data_AF-A0A6B3HH02-F1
#
_entry.id   AF-A0A6B3HH02-F1
#
_cell.length_a   1.000
_cell.length_b   1.000
_cell.length_c   1.000
_cell.angle_alpha   90.00
_cell.angle_beta   90.00
_cell.angle_gamma   90.00
#
_symmetry.space_group_name_H-M   'P 1'
#
loop_
_entity.id
_entity.type
_entity.pdbx_description
1 polymer ?
#
loop_
_entity_poly.entity_id
_entity_poly.type
_entity_poly.pdbx_seq_one_letter_code
_entity_poly.pdbx_strand_id
1 'polypeptide(L)'
;MTAPGPLRIGNASGFYGDRFDAVSEMLTGGPLDVLTGDYLAELTMLILGRSRLKDPEKGYATTFLRQLEEGLGLAHERGVKIVTNAGGLNPAGLADAVRKLAARVGVPVAVAHV
;
A
#
# COMPACT_ATOMS: atom_id res chain seq x y z
N MET A 1 -16.71 -25.86 -15.69
CA MET A 1 -16.07 -24.70 -15.04
C MET A 1 -17.16 -23.68 -14.77
N THR A 2 -17.44 -23.40 -13.50
CA THR A 2 -18.33 -22.28 -13.13
C THR A 2 -17.65 -20.97 -13.52
N ALA A 3 -18.42 -20.00 -14.01
CA ALA A 3 -17.90 -18.67 -14.32
C ALA A 3 -17.24 -18.07 -13.06
N PRO A 4 -16.11 -17.36 -13.21
CA PRO A 4 -15.48 -16.70 -12.06
C PRO A 4 -16.49 -15.74 -11.42
N GLY A 5 -16.57 -15.76 -10.09
CA GLY A 5 -17.41 -14.84 -9.34
C GLY A 5 -16.98 -13.38 -9.53
N PRO A 6 -17.78 -12.41 -9.08
CA PRO A 6 -17.43 -10.99 -9.17
C PRO A 6 -16.13 -10.70 -8.38
N LEU A 7 -15.29 -9.83 -8.94
CA LEU A 7 -14.09 -9.32 -8.27
C LEU A 7 -14.47 -8.18 -7.31
N ARG A 8 -14.09 -8.31 -6.04
CA ARG A 8 -14.36 -7.33 -4.97
C ARG A 8 -13.14 -6.45 -4.76
N ILE A 9 -13.29 -5.19 -5.11
CA ILE A 9 -12.25 -4.16 -4.97
C ILE A 9 -12.71 -3.17 -3.90
N GLY A 10 -11.86 -2.92 -2.93
CA GLY A 10 -12.06 -1.92 -1.88
C GLY A 10 -10.90 -0.95 -1.83
N ASN A 11 -11.07 0.17 -1.13
CA ASN A 11 -10.09 1.25 -1.08
C ASN A 11 -9.86 1.71 0.36
N ALA A 12 -8.60 1.91 0.75
CA ALA A 12 -8.22 2.32 2.11
C ALA A 12 -7.78 3.79 2.24
N SER A 13 -7.71 4.55 1.15
CA SER A 13 -7.32 5.96 1.22
C SER A 13 -7.74 6.77 0.00
N GLY A 14 -8.06 8.05 0.19
CA GLY A 14 -8.24 9.03 -0.89
C GLY A 14 -7.13 10.06 -1.02
N PHE A 15 -6.22 10.15 -0.04
CA PHE A 15 -5.06 11.06 -0.06
C PHE A 15 -4.00 10.65 0.99
N TYR A 16 -2.81 11.26 0.92
CA TYR A 16 -1.77 11.04 1.93
C TYR A 16 -2.13 11.68 3.28
N GLY A 17 -2.31 10.85 4.30
CA GLY A 17 -2.74 11.28 5.63
C GLY A 17 -4.23 11.05 5.93
N ASP A 18 -4.93 10.32 5.04
CA ASP A 18 -6.27 9.80 5.31
C ASP A 18 -6.28 8.79 6.49
N ARG A 19 -7.45 8.26 6.84
CA ARG A 19 -7.69 7.33 7.93
C ARG A 19 -6.70 6.17 7.95
N PHE A 20 -5.89 6.13 9.00
CA PHE A 20 -4.86 5.12 9.16
C PHE A 20 -5.46 3.70 9.23
N ASP A 21 -6.53 3.53 10.01
CA ASP A 21 -7.15 2.23 10.32
C ASP A 21 -7.92 1.60 9.14
N ALA A 22 -8.14 2.34 8.05
CA ALA A 22 -8.92 1.89 6.91
C ALA A 22 -8.37 0.61 6.25
N VAL A 23 -7.05 0.39 6.28
CA VAL A 23 -6.44 -0.86 5.79
C VAL A 23 -6.93 -2.05 6.61
N SER A 24 -6.89 -1.95 7.94
CA SER A 24 -7.35 -3.01 8.84
C SER A 24 -8.85 -3.26 8.72
N GLU A 25 -9.66 -2.19 8.67
CA GLU A 25 -11.10 -2.29 8.48
C GLU A 25 -11.46 -2.98 7.17
N MET A 26 -10.82 -2.60 6.06
CA MET A 26 -11.07 -3.22 4.76
C MET A 26 -10.68 -4.69 4.74
N LEU A 27 -9.56 -5.03 5.37
CA LEU A 27 -9.09 -6.41 5.43
C LEU A 27 -9.93 -7.27 6.36
N THR A 28 -10.60 -6.71 7.38
CA THR A 28 -11.40 -7.48 8.35
C THR A 28 -12.90 -7.49 8.07
N GLY A 29 -13.43 -6.46 7.39
CA GLY A 29 -14.86 -6.20 7.23
C GLY A 29 -15.65 -7.13 6.31
N GLY A 30 -14.98 -8.00 5.54
CA GLY A 30 -15.66 -8.98 4.69
C GLY A 30 -14.76 -9.58 3.61
N PRO A 31 -15.36 -10.31 2.65
CA PRO A 31 -14.64 -10.84 1.48
C PRO A 31 -14.10 -9.69 0.62
N LEU A 32 -12.80 -9.72 0.35
CA LEU A 32 -12.10 -8.72 -0.45
C LEU A 32 -11.07 -9.45 -1.32
N ASP A 33 -10.98 -9.08 -2.60
CA ASP A 33 -10.01 -9.70 -3.52
C ASP A 33 -8.83 -8.76 -3.78
N VAL A 34 -9.11 -7.45 -3.85
CA VAL A 34 -8.11 -6.41 -4.07
C VAL A 34 -8.35 -5.24 -3.12
N LEU A 35 -7.30 -4.80 -2.44
CA LEU A 35 -7.27 -3.55 -1.69
C LEU A 35 -6.46 -2.51 -2.47
N THR A 36 -7.10 -1.38 -2.78
CA THR A 36 -6.44 -0.21 -3.32
C THR A 36 -6.12 0.80 -2.23
N GLY A 37 -5.18 1.69 -2.52
CA GLY A 37 -4.98 2.91 -1.72
C GLY A 37 -4.47 4.03 -2.60
N ASP A 38 -5.24 5.12 -2.66
CA ASP A 38 -4.88 6.37 -3.30
C ASP A 38 -4.24 7.33 -2.28
N TYR A 39 -2.97 7.65 -2.48
CA TYR A 39 -2.19 8.53 -1.61
C TYR A 39 -1.83 9.84 -2.30
N LEU A 40 -2.09 9.97 -3.60
CA LEU A 40 -1.61 11.11 -4.36
C LEU A 40 -2.67 12.20 -4.46
N ALA A 41 -2.23 13.42 -4.18
CA ALA A 41 -2.99 14.65 -4.32
C ALA A 41 -2.01 15.77 -4.69
N GLU A 42 -2.52 16.92 -5.14
CA GLU A 42 -1.69 18.06 -5.56
C GLU A 42 -0.68 18.45 -4.46
N LEU A 43 -1.14 18.62 -3.22
CA LEU A 43 -0.28 18.91 -2.07
C LEU A 43 0.68 17.76 -1.74
N THR A 44 0.25 16.50 -1.87
CA THR A 44 1.12 15.34 -1.63
C THR A 44 2.35 15.39 -2.52
N MET A 45 2.20 15.75 -3.80
CA MET A 45 3.33 15.80 -4.73
C MET A 45 4.42 16.77 -4.27
N LEU A 46 4.03 17.93 -3.72
CA LEU A 46 4.97 18.90 -3.13
C LEU A 46 5.69 18.31 -1.90
N ILE A 47 4.95 17.63 -1.02
CA ILE A 47 5.51 17.01 0.20
C ILE A 47 6.53 15.94 -0.17
N LEU A 48 6.18 15.03 -1.09
CA LEU A 48 7.06 13.97 -1.55
C LEU A 48 8.29 14.54 -2.28
N GLY A 49 8.10 15.60 -3.07
CA GLY A 49 9.19 16.29 -3.76
C GLY A 49 10.18 16.90 -2.78
N ARG A 50 9.69 17.62 -1.76
CA ARG A 50 10.54 18.17 -0.68
C ARG A 50 11.26 17.07 0.10
N SER A 51 10.60 15.94 0.36
CA SER A 51 11.24 14.82 1.03
C SER A 51 12.37 14.23 0.19
N ARG A 52 12.15 14.04 -1.11
CA ARG A 52 13.15 13.49 -2.04
C ARG A 52 14.34 14.42 -2.28
N LEU A 53 14.11 15.73 -2.27
CA LEU A 53 15.18 16.73 -2.35
C LEU A 53 16.13 16.68 -1.14
N LYS A 54 15.61 16.30 0.04
CA LYS A 54 16.42 16.14 1.27
C LYS A 54 17.13 14.80 1.31
N ASP A 55 16.48 13.75 0.83
CA ASP A 55 16.97 12.38 0.82
C ASP A 55 16.49 11.67 -0.46
N PRO A 56 17.39 11.39 -1.43
CA PRO A 56 17.03 10.76 -2.70
C PRO A 56 16.32 9.40 -2.56
N GLU A 57 16.50 8.70 -1.43
CA GLU A 57 15.87 7.41 -1.14
C GLU A 57 14.40 7.55 -0.71
N LYS A 58 13.93 8.78 -0.44
CA LYS A 58 12.52 9.08 -0.12
C LYS A 58 11.72 9.41 -1.38
N GLY A 59 10.58 10.07 -1.21
CA GLY A 59 9.66 10.42 -2.30
C GLY A 59 8.44 9.52 -2.43
N TYR A 60 8.17 8.67 -1.43
CA TYR A 60 6.98 7.84 -1.31
C TYR A 60 6.24 8.13 0.01
N ALA A 61 4.96 7.75 0.08
CA ALA A 61 4.10 7.95 1.25
C ALA A 61 4.50 6.99 2.39
N THR A 62 5.24 7.49 3.38
CA THR A 62 5.76 6.64 4.48
C THR A 62 4.68 6.06 5.39
N THR A 63 3.52 6.71 5.49
CA THR A 63 2.37 6.20 6.26
C THR A 63 1.86 4.88 5.70
N PHE A 64 1.93 4.65 4.38
CA PHE A 64 1.56 3.37 3.78
C PHE A 64 2.39 2.20 4.31
N LEU A 65 3.70 2.40 4.51
CA LEU A 65 4.55 1.35 5.11
C LEU A 65 4.12 0.99 6.54
N ARG A 66 3.67 1.98 7.31
CA ARG A 66 3.16 1.74 8.67
C ARG A 66 1.83 1.00 8.63
N GLN A 67 0.94 1.33 7.69
CA GLN A 67 -0.31 0.58 7.50
C GLN A 67 -0.03 -0.86 7.05
N LEU A 68 0.95 -1.07 6.17
CA LEU A 68 1.38 -2.42 5.78
C LEU A 68 2.02 -3.18 6.93
N GLU A 69 2.75 -2.53 7.84
CA GLU A 69 3.35 -3.23 8.98
C GLU A 69 2.29 -3.92 9.85
N GLU A 70 1.12 -3.32 9.98
CA GLU A 70 -0.04 -3.90 10.70
C GLU A 70 -0.89 -4.82 9.81
N GLY A 71 -1.03 -4.50 8.52
CA GLY A 71 -1.97 -5.17 7.61
C GLY A 71 -1.39 -6.27 6.71
N LEU A 72 -0.07 -6.35 6.51
CA LEU A 72 0.54 -7.21 5.49
C LEU A 72 0.29 -8.71 5.75
N GLY A 73 0.39 -9.14 7.02
CA GLY A 73 0.09 -10.52 7.41
C GLY A 73 -1.36 -10.88 7.11
N LEU A 74 -2.30 -10.02 7.52
CA LEU A 74 -3.73 -10.24 7.28
C LEU A 74 -4.08 -10.26 5.79
N ALA A 75 -3.49 -9.36 5.00
CA ALA A 75 -3.69 -9.34 3.55
C ALA A 75 -3.16 -10.63 2.90
N HIS A 76 -2.00 -11.12 3.34
CA HIS A 76 -1.43 -12.38 2.86
C HIS A 76 -2.30 -13.59 3.21
N GLU A 77 -2.70 -13.71 4.48
CA GLU A 77 -3.56 -14.80 4.97
C GLU A 77 -4.90 -14.86 4.22
N ARG A 78 -5.47 -13.70 3.88
CA ARG A 78 -6.73 -13.60 3.13
C ARG A 78 -6.57 -13.68 1.61
N GLY A 79 -5.34 -13.75 1.09
CA GLY A 79 -5.08 -13.74 -0.35
C GLY A 79 -5.45 -12.42 -1.05
N VAL A 80 -5.50 -11.31 -0.31
CA VAL A 80 -5.85 -9.99 -0.84
C VAL A 80 -4.66 -9.40 -1.57
N LYS A 81 -4.87 -8.97 -2.82
CA LYS A 81 -3.86 -8.23 -3.58
C LYS A 81 -3.89 -6.76 -3.22
N ILE A 82 -2.73 -6.15 -2.98
CA ILE A 82 -2.62 -4.71 -2.70
C ILE A 82 -2.11 -3.98 -3.92
N VAL A 83 -2.82 -2.92 -4.35
CA VAL A 83 -2.44 -2.05 -5.47
C VAL A 83 -2.46 -0.60 -5.00
N THR A 84 -1.34 0.11 -5.12
CA THR A 84 -1.26 1.48 -4.59
C THR A 84 -0.38 2.39 -5.44
N ASN A 85 -0.68 3.69 -5.40
CA ASN A 85 0.17 4.75 -5.91
C ASN A 85 1.02 5.43 -4.82
N ALA A 86 1.07 4.88 -3.60
CA ALA A 86 1.90 5.37 -2.49
C ALA A 86 3.38 5.55 -2.85
N GLY A 87 3.85 4.90 -3.91
CA GLY A 87 5.21 5.06 -4.44
C GLY A 87 5.53 6.50 -4.85
N GLY A 88 4.52 7.28 -5.26
CA GLY A 88 4.65 8.69 -5.61
C GLY A 88 5.82 8.97 -6.55
N LEU A 89 6.80 9.75 -6.07
CA LEU A 89 7.99 10.13 -6.84
C LEU A 89 9.12 9.09 -6.77
N ASN A 90 8.97 8.02 -5.98
CA ASN A 90 9.94 6.93 -5.89
C ASN A 90 9.27 5.55 -5.70
N PRO A 91 8.62 4.99 -6.74
CA PRO A 91 7.98 3.68 -6.67
C PRO A 91 8.96 2.53 -6.38
N ALA A 92 10.17 2.58 -6.97
CA ALA A 92 11.21 1.58 -6.72
C ALA A 92 11.66 1.58 -5.26
N GLY A 93 11.91 2.76 -4.68
CA GLY A 93 12.27 2.90 -3.26
C GLY A 93 11.18 2.40 -2.32
N LEU A 94 9.90 2.64 -2.65
CA LEU A 94 8.81 2.04 -1.87
C LEU A 94 8.80 0.51 -1.99
N ALA A 95 8.97 -0.04 -3.19
CA ALA A 95 8.99 -1.48 -3.39
C ALA A 95 10.10 -2.15 -2.56
N ASP A 96 11.30 -1.57 -2.52
CA ASP A 96 12.40 -2.06 -1.69
C ASP A 96 12.10 -1.94 -0.20
N ALA A 97 11.46 -0.86 0.24
CA ALA A 97 11.02 -0.70 1.61
C ALA A 97 9.95 -1.74 2.00
N VAL A 98 9.02 -2.08 1.10
CA VAL A 98 8.02 -3.14 1.31
C VAL A 98 8.69 -4.51 1.37
N ARG A 99 9.67 -4.81 0.52
CA ARG A 99 10.44 -6.08 0.59
C ARG A 99 11.17 -6.22 1.93
N LYS A 100 11.80 -5.14 2.41
CA LYS A 100 12.46 -5.11 3.72
C LYS A 100 11.47 -5.30 4.86
N LEU A 101 10.31 -4.64 4.79
CA LEU A 101 9.23 -4.80 5.76
C LEU A 101 8.74 -6.25 5.79
N ALA A 102 8.42 -6.82 4.63
CA ALA A 102 7.96 -8.20 4.48
C ALA A 102 8.94 -9.21 5.11
N ALA A 103 10.24 -9.05 4.85
CA ALA A 103 11.28 -9.86 5.47
C ALA A 103 11.31 -9.71 7.00
N ARG A 104 11.17 -8.47 7.51
CA ARG A 104 11.15 -8.18 8.96
C ARG A 104 9.95 -8.82 9.66
N VAL A 105 8.77 -8.78 9.06
CA VAL A 105 7.54 -9.34 9.65
C VAL A 105 7.33 -10.82 9.30
N GLY A 106 8.21 -11.41 8.50
CA GLY A 106 8.16 -12.84 8.14
C GLY A 106 7.03 -13.22 7.18
N VAL A 107 6.52 -12.27 6.39
CA VAL A 107 5.40 -12.51 5.46
C VAL A 107 5.91 -12.59 4.02
N PRO A 108 5.80 -13.74 3.33
CA PRO A 108 6.33 -13.90 1.98
C PRO A 108 5.40 -13.24 0.96
N VAL A 109 5.83 -12.13 0.36
CA VAL A 109 5.07 -11.42 -0.68
C VAL A 109 5.90 -11.15 -1.93
N ALA A 110 5.24 -11.21 -3.08
CA ALA A 110 5.77 -10.71 -4.34
C ALA A 110 5.48 -9.20 -4.44
N VAL A 111 6.52 -8.41 -4.71
CA VAL A 111 6.41 -6.94 -4.85
C VAL A 111 6.87 -6.52 -6.24
N ALA A 112 5.97 -5.86 -6.97
CA ALA A 112 6.24 -5.27 -8.28
C ALA A 112 5.96 -3.75 -8.24
N HIS A 113 6.65 -3.00 -9.09
CA HIS A 113 6.42 -1.57 -9.30
C HIS A 113 6.64 -1.23 -10.79
N VAL A 114 6.14 -0.07 -11.20
CA VAL A 114 6.39 0.57 -12.50
C VAL A 114 7.20 1.85 -12.31
#